data_AF-A0A920FM72-F1
#
_entry.id   AF-A0A920FM72-F1
#
_cell.length_a   1.000
_cell.length_b   1.000
_cell.length_c   1.000
_cell.angle_alpha   90.00
_cell.angle_beta   90.00
_cell.angle_gamma   90.00
#
_symmetry.space_group_name_H-M   'P 1'
#
loop_
_entity.id
_entity.type
_entity.pdbx_description
1 polymer ?
#
loop_
_entity_poly.entity_id
_entity_poly.type
_entity_poly.pdbx_seq_one_letter_code
_entity_poly.pdbx_strand_id
1 'polypeptide(L)'
;MAITKDSPATREYMKYLQHPKSHEIWMSGKGFLTPHKGVDLNAYSSGILRKQGEILQNATTFRFDGSDLMPGAIGAGSFWSQMVFYVSGASAQKVADNIQNSWDAIK
;
A
#
# COMPACT_ATOMS: atom_id res chain seq x y z
N MET A 1 -3.48 -12.40 0.00
CA MET A 1 -4.69 -13.07 0.54
C MET A 1 -4.41 -14.55 0.68
N ALA A 2 -4.75 -15.15 1.80
CA ALA A 2 -4.62 -16.58 2.02
C ALA A 2 -5.97 -17.17 2.41
N ILE A 3 -6.29 -18.36 1.91
CA ILE A 3 -7.47 -19.11 2.34
C ILE A 3 -7.12 -19.79 3.67
N THR A 4 -7.70 -19.33 4.78
CA THR A 4 -7.47 -19.93 6.12
C THR A 4 -8.32 -21.19 6.36
N LYS A 5 -9.42 -21.35 5.62
CA LYS A 5 -10.24 -22.57 5.57
C LYS A 5 -10.60 -22.90 4.12
N ASP A 6 -10.07 -24.00 3.63
CA ASP A 6 -10.29 -24.43 2.25
C ASP A 6 -11.69 -25.04 2.04
N SER A 7 -12.36 -24.64 0.97
CA SER A 7 -13.69 -25.12 0.57
C SER A 7 -13.98 -24.70 -0.88
N PRO A 8 -14.94 -25.34 -1.57
CA PRO A 8 -15.39 -24.88 -2.89
C PRO A 8 -15.81 -23.39 -2.88
N ALA A 9 -16.54 -22.96 -1.84
CA ALA A 9 -17.00 -21.58 -1.72
C ALA A 9 -15.85 -20.57 -1.58
N THR A 10 -14.85 -20.86 -0.73
CA THR A 10 -13.70 -19.96 -0.55
C THR A 10 -12.80 -19.90 -1.78
N ARG A 11 -12.70 -20.98 -2.56
CA ARG A 11 -12.01 -20.98 -3.86
C ARG A 11 -12.73 -20.15 -4.91
N GLU A 12 -14.05 -20.30 -5.05
CA GLU A 12 -14.84 -19.47 -5.99
C GLU A 12 -14.81 -18.00 -5.61
N TYR A 13 -14.85 -17.68 -4.31
CA TYR A 13 -14.68 -16.30 -3.86
C TYR A 13 -13.31 -15.72 -4.24
N MET A 14 -12.23 -16.48 -4.08
CA MET A 14 -10.89 -16.04 -4.51
C MET A 14 -10.78 -15.86 -6.02
N LYS A 15 -11.50 -16.65 -6.82
CA LYS A 15 -11.61 -16.42 -8.28
C LYS A 15 -12.38 -15.14 -8.58
N TYR A 16 -13.51 -14.91 -7.90
CA TYR A 16 -14.27 -13.67 -8.04
C TYR A 16 -13.41 -12.44 -7.72
N LEU A 17 -12.62 -12.48 -6.64
CA LEU A 17 -11.70 -11.39 -6.29
C LEU A 17 -10.59 -11.14 -7.32
N GLN A 18 -10.32 -12.05 -8.25
CA GLN A 18 -9.39 -11.84 -9.36
C GLN A 18 -10.10 -11.35 -10.64
N HIS A 19 -11.44 -11.32 -10.66
CA HIS A 19 -12.20 -10.94 -11.83
C HIS A 19 -12.25 -9.41 -11.99
N PRO A 20 -12.09 -8.84 -13.22
CA PRO A 20 -12.14 -7.39 -13.44
C PRO A 20 -13.36 -6.72 -12.81
N LYS A 21 -14.53 -7.36 -12.97
CA LYS A 21 -15.78 -6.83 -12.44
C LYS A 21 -15.79 -6.63 -10.92
N SER A 22 -15.13 -7.52 -10.18
CA SER A 22 -14.99 -7.36 -8.72
C SER A 22 -14.23 -6.08 -8.44
N HIS A 23 -13.08 -5.89 -9.07
CA HIS A 23 -12.26 -4.69 -8.93
C HIS A 23 -13.00 -3.41 -9.33
N GLU A 24 -13.72 -3.42 -10.45
CA GLU A 24 -14.50 -2.27 -10.93
C GLU A 24 -15.58 -1.81 -9.93
N ILE A 25 -16.19 -2.75 -9.20
CA ILE A 25 -17.13 -2.41 -8.11
C ILE A 25 -16.41 -1.59 -7.04
N TRP A 26 -15.21 -1.99 -6.63
CA TRP A 26 -14.41 -1.20 -5.67
C TRP A 26 -13.91 0.12 -6.27
N MET A 27 -13.54 0.16 -7.55
CA MET A 27 -13.11 1.37 -8.26
C MET A 27 -14.21 2.44 -8.31
N SER A 28 -15.48 2.03 -8.37
CA SER A 28 -16.63 2.93 -8.31
C SER A 28 -16.81 3.60 -6.94
N GLY A 29 -16.13 3.09 -5.91
CA GLY A 29 -16.02 3.69 -4.59
C GLY A 29 -14.90 4.74 -4.50
N LYS A 30 -14.38 4.96 -3.28
CA LYS A 30 -13.25 5.85 -3.01
C LYS A 30 -12.11 5.04 -2.37
N GLY A 31 -10.87 5.49 -2.57
CA GLY A 31 -9.70 4.95 -1.86
C GLY A 31 -9.21 3.58 -2.34
N PHE A 32 -9.62 3.15 -3.54
CA PHE A 32 -9.17 1.90 -4.13
C PHE A 32 -8.43 2.16 -5.44
N LEU A 33 -7.28 1.52 -5.62
CA LEU A 33 -6.54 1.43 -6.86
C LEU A 33 -6.22 -0.03 -7.13
N THR A 34 -6.10 -0.41 -8.40
CA THR A 34 -5.80 -1.79 -8.75
C THR A 34 -4.72 -1.92 -9.83
N PRO A 35 -3.81 -2.91 -9.71
CA PRO A 35 -2.89 -3.28 -10.78
C PRO A 35 -3.52 -4.21 -11.83
N HIS A 36 -4.79 -4.60 -11.69
CA HIS A 36 -5.43 -5.55 -12.58
C HIS A 36 -5.62 -4.95 -13.98
N LYS A 37 -4.90 -5.45 -14.99
CA LYS A 37 -4.86 -4.86 -16.34
C LYS A 37 -6.15 -4.97 -17.17
N GLY A 38 -7.04 -5.89 -16.80
CA GLY A 38 -8.31 -6.10 -17.50
C GLY A 38 -9.47 -5.22 -17.08
N VAL A 39 -9.28 -4.22 -16.20
CA VAL A 39 -10.37 -3.34 -15.72
C VAL A 39 -10.60 -2.16 -16.65
N ASP A 40 -11.84 -1.68 -16.73
CA ASP A 40 -12.14 -0.38 -17.35
C ASP A 40 -11.74 0.79 -16.42
N LEU A 41 -10.77 1.60 -16.83
CA LEU A 41 -10.34 2.79 -16.10
C LEU A 41 -11.46 3.83 -15.92
N ASN A 42 -12.50 3.81 -16.77
CA ASN A 42 -13.66 4.68 -16.60
C ASN A 42 -14.58 4.25 -15.45
N ALA A 43 -14.38 3.06 -14.87
CA ALA A 43 -15.09 2.64 -13.67
C ALA A 43 -14.62 3.35 -12.39
N TYR A 44 -13.49 4.09 -12.43
CA TYR A 44 -13.07 4.92 -11.30
C TYR A 44 -14.06 6.08 -11.06
N SER A 45 -14.45 6.28 -9.80
CA SER A 45 -15.43 7.29 -9.39
C SER A 45 -15.03 8.75 -9.64
N SER A 46 -13.76 9.02 -9.92
CA SER A 46 -13.26 10.37 -10.21
C SER A 46 -12.10 10.38 -11.19
N GLY A 47 -11.93 11.49 -11.89
CA GLY A 47 -10.78 11.70 -12.79
C GLY A 47 -9.43 11.66 -12.06
N ILE A 48 -9.37 12.00 -10.78
CA ILE A 48 -8.15 11.92 -9.96
C ILE A 48 -7.77 10.44 -9.75
N LEU A 49 -8.72 9.61 -9.32
CA LEU A 49 -8.48 8.17 -9.13
C LEU A 49 -8.12 7.48 -10.45
N ARG A 50 -8.76 7.89 -11.56
CA ARG A 50 -8.43 7.37 -12.89
C ARG A 50 -6.98 7.63 -13.27
N LYS A 51 -6.50 8.87 -13.09
CA LYS A 51 -5.09 9.22 -13.33
C LYS A 51 -4.12 8.43 -12.45
N GLN A 52 -4.45 8.23 -11.18
CA GLN A 52 -3.63 7.40 -10.28
C GLN A 52 -3.61 5.92 -10.71
N GLY A 53 -4.75 5.39 -11.16
CA GLY A 53 -4.86 4.04 -11.71
C GLY A 53 -4.05 3.86 -13.00
N GLU A 54 -4.04 4.85 -13.89
CA GLU A 54 -3.20 4.87 -15.10
C GLU A 54 -1.71 4.80 -14.75
N ILE A 55 -1.26 5.58 -13.75
CA ILE A 55 0.12 5.52 -13.26
C ILE A 55 0.44 4.11 -12.75
N LEU A 56 -0.45 3.54 -11.92
CA LEU A 56 -0.25 2.21 -11.34
C LEU A 56 -0.18 1.11 -12.40
N GLN A 57 -1.05 1.14 -13.41
CA GLN A 57 -1.08 0.11 -14.47
C GLN A 57 0.14 0.17 -15.40
N ASN A 58 0.72 1.36 -15.60
CA ASN A 58 1.88 1.57 -16.45
C ASN A 58 3.22 1.53 -15.69
N ALA A 59 3.18 1.43 -14.35
CA ALA A 59 4.39 1.35 -13.55
C ALA A 59 5.17 0.07 -13.88
N THR A 60 6.46 0.22 -14.17
CA THR A 60 7.39 -0.90 -14.35
C THR A 60 7.92 -1.44 -13.03
N THR A 61 7.72 -0.69 -11.95
CA THR A 61 8.18 -1.04 -10.60
C THR A 61 7.10 -0.70 -9.60
N PHE A 62 6.88 -1.61 -8.66
CA PHE A 62 6.02 -1.42 -7.49
C PHE A 62 6.88 -1.61 -6.23
N ARG A 63 6.68 -0.74 -5.24
CA ARG A 63 7.34 -0.81 -3.92
C ARG A 63 6.29 -0.64 -2.84
N PHE A 64 6.47 -1.36 -1.74
CA PHE A 64 5.76 -1.06 -0.50
C PHE A 64 6.36 0.20 0.13
N ASP A 65 5.58 0.87 0.99
CA ASP A 65 6.12 1.95 1.79
C ASP A 65 7.32 1.43 2.60
N GLY A 66 8.36 2.25 2.76
CA GLY A 66 9.57 1.83 3.44
C GLY A 66 9.29 1.33 4.86
N SER A 67 8.35 1.97 5.57
CA SER A 67 8.00 1.62 6.94
C SER A 67 7.22 0.29 7.04
N ASP A 68 6.48 -0.11 6.01
CA ASP A 68 5.78 -1.40 5.95
C ASP A 68 6.74 -2.59 5.94
N LEU A 69 7.97 -2.38 5.44
CA LEU A 69 9.01 -3.42 5.35
C LEU A 69 9.93 -3.46 6.58
N MET A 70 9.78 -2.51 7.51
CA MET A 70 10.61 -2.44 8.72
C MET A 70 10.01 -3.28 9.86
N PRO A 71 10.82 -3.72 10.85
CA PRO A 71 10.30 -4.25 12.11
C PRO A 71 9.32 -3.26 12.75
N GLY A 72 8.27 -3.75 13.41
CA GLY A 72 7.21 -2.89 13.96
C GLY A 72 7.72 -1.82 14.93
N ALA A 73 8.75 -2.13 15.72
CA ALA A 73 9.42 -1.16 16.62
C ALA A 73 10.06 0.02 15.87
N ILE A 74 10.39 -0.15 14.59
CA ILE A 74 10.95 0.89 13.74
C ILE A 74 9.83 1.54 12.91
N GLY A 75 9.18 0.78 12.02
CA GLY A 75 8.26 1.32 11.03
C GLY A 75 7.09 2.08 11.67
N ALA A 76 6.37 1.42 12.58
CA ALA A 76 5.29 2.04 13.35
C ALA A 76 5.77 2.78 14.61
N GLY A 77 7.06 2.70 14.94
CA GLY A 77 7.65 3.26 16.16
C GLY A 77 8.55 4.46 15.89
N SER A 78 9.87 4.23 15.90
CA SER A 78 10.86 5.32 15.79
C SER A 78 10.74 6.07 14.47
N PHE A 79 10.53 5.38 13.34
CA PHE A 79 10.35 6.02 12.03
C PHE A 79 9.16 6.98 12.04
N TRP A 80 7.98 6.51 12.47
CA TRP A 80 6.78 7.35 12.58
C TRP A 80 7.03 8.62 13.41
N SER A 81 7.57 8.45 14.62
CA SER A 81 7.81 9.56 15.54
C SER A 81 8.84 10.55 14.98
N GLN A 82 9.90 10.05 14.35
CA GLN A 82 10.95 10.89 13.77
C GLN A 82 10.48 11.61 12.50
N MET A 83 9.55 11.05 11.71
CA MET A 83 8.89 11.77 10.61
C MET A 83 8.05 12.95 11.13
N VAL A 84 7.37 12.81 12.27
CA VAL A 84 6.67 13.93 12.93
C VAL A 84 7.66 15.02 13.34
N PHE A 85 8.82 14.67 13.90
CA PHE A 85 9.85 15.65 14.22
C PHE A 85 10.46 16.31 13.00
N TYR A 86 10.64 15.58 11.90
CA TYR A 86 11.12 16.13 10.64
C TYR A 86 10.19 17.22 10.11
N VAL A 87 8.89 16.93 10.01
CA VAL A 87 7.91 17.93 9.55
C VAL A 87 7.72 19.08 10.53
N SER A 88 8.10 18.89 11.81
CA SER A 88 8.12 19.91 12.85
C SER A 88 9.42 20.72 12.90
N GLY A 89 10.37 20.49 11.99
CA GLY A 89 11.58 21.31 11.80
C GLY A 89 12.90 20.68 12.26
N ALA A 90 12.93 19.42 12.68
CA ALA A 90 14.19 18.72 12.91
C ALA A 90 14.94 18.49 11.58
N SER A 91 16.28 18.44 11.62
CA SER A 91 17.06 18.14 10.41
C SER A 91 16.89 16.69 9.98
N ALA A 92 16.90 16.46 8.66
CA ALA A 92 16.83 15.11 8.09
C ALA A 92 17.93 14.19 8.65
N GLN A 93 19.14 14.72 8.84
CA GLN A 93 20.26 13.96 9.40
C GLN A 93 19.96 13.47 10.82
N LYS A 94 19.53 14.37 11.72
CA LYS A 94 19.23 14.00 13.11
C LYS A 94 18.11 12.96 13.20
N VAL A 95 17.09 13.12 12.36
CA VAL A 95 15.96 12.18 12.22
C VAL A 95 16.47 10.81 11.78
N ALA A 96 17.29 10.76 10.73
CA ALA A 96 17.87 9.52 10.22
C ALA A 96 18.77 8.83 11.26
N ASP A 97 19.64 9.58 11.94
CA ASP A 97 20.54 9.07 12.98
C ASP A 97 19.74 8.43 14.14
N ASN A 98 18.66 9.07 14.56
CA ASN A 98 17.80 8.54 15.62
C ASN A 98 17.08 7.25 15.22
N ILE A 99 16.60 7.17 13.96
CA ILE A 99 15.99 5.95 13.42
C ILE A 99 17.05 4.84 13.35
N GLN A 100 18.25 5.15 12.86
CA GLN A 100 19.36 4.20 12.76
C GLN A 100 19.79 3.69 14.14
N ASN A 101 19.92 4.56 15.14
CA ASN A 101 20.23 4.16 16.52
C ASN A 101 19.16 3.23 17.10
N SER A 102 17.88 3.50 16.82
CA SER A 102 16.77 2.62 17.24
C SER A 102 16.83 1.26 16.55
N TRP A 103 17.22 1.24 15.27
CA TRP A 103 17.41 0.03 14.50
C TRP A 103 18.55 -0.83 15.06
N ASP A 104 19.69 -0.22 15.37
CA ASP A 104 20.84 -0.95 15.89
C ASP A 104 20.61 -1.49 17.30
N ALA A 105 19.72 -0.87 18.09
CA ALA A 105 19.33 -1.35 19.41
C ALA A 105 18.44 -2.61 19.41
N ILE A 106 17.86 -2.98 18.26
CA ILE A 106 16.98 -4.15 18.11
C ILE A 106 17.57 -5.26 17.25
N LYS A 107 18.83 -5.12 16.85
CA LYS A 107 19.59 -6.17 16.14
C LYS A 107 20.03 -7.28 17.08
#